data_AF-A0A349JP79-F1
#
_entry.id   AF-A0A349JP79-F1
#
_cell.length_a   1.000
_cell.length_b   1.000
_cell.length_c   1.000
_cell.angle_alpha   90.00
_cell.angle_beta   90.00
_cell.angle_gamma   90.00
#
_symmetry.space_group_name_H-M   'P 1'
#
loop_
_entity.id
_entity.type
_entity.pdbx_description
1 polymer ?
#
loop_
_entity_poly.entity_id
_entity_poly.type
_entity_poly.pdbx_seq_one_letter_code
_entity_poly.pdbx_strand_id
1 'polypeptide(L)'
;MSKQLYKVFDEVEFKAQLLAKYWNNFSTEISEHLPDTYQPEIQELSSKLDDALSNLVDELRNPTLTLATTGTTSSGKSTLVNLLCGAEIVPVAVSEMSAGAVT
;
A
#
# COMPACT_ATOMS: atom_id res chain seq x y z
N MET A 1 -21.05 0.51 5.73
CA MET A 1 -19.75 1.04 6.20
C MET A 1 -18.58 0.66 5.27
N SER A 2 -18.57 -0.53 4.66
CA SER A 2 -17.49 -0.97 3.76
C SER A 2 -17.30 -0.16 2.46
N LYS A 3 -18.39 0.29 1.82
CA LYS A 3 -18.32 1.05 0.53
C LYS A 3 -17.51 2.35 0.57
N GLN A 4 -17.39 3.00 1.74
CA GLN A 4 -16.65 4.27 1.86
C GLN A 4 -15.14 4.05 1.97
N LEU A 5 -14.70 2.90 2.49
CA LEU A 5 -13.28 2.60 2.70
C LEU A 5 -12.56 2.33 1.37
N TYR A 6 -13.21 1.58 0.47
CA TYR A 6 -12.68 1.31 -0.87
C TYR A 6 -12.62 2.56 -1.76
N LYS A 7 -13.54 3.51 -1.54
CA LYS A 7 -13.60 4.75 -2.31
C LYS A 7 -12.31 5.58 -2.22
N VAL A 8 -11.65 5.58 -1.07
CA VAL A 8 -10.36 6.28 -0.91
C VAL A 8 -9.28 5.65 -1.80
N PHE A 9 -9.20 4.33 -1.85
CA PHE A 9 -8.22 3.63 -2.70
C PHE A 9 -8.52 3.86 -4.18
N ASP A 10 -9.79 3.77 -4.57
CA ASP A 10 -10.25 4.04 -5.95
C ASP A 10 -9.89 5.47 -6.41
N GLU A 11 -10.10 6.47 -5.53
CA GLU A 11 -9.76 7.87 -5.84
C GLU A 11 -8.25 8.09 -6.00
N VAL A 12 -7.43 7.40 -5.22
CA VAL A 12 -5.96 7.49 -5.34
C VAL A 12 -5.47 6.76 -6.58
N GLU A 13 -6.02 5.59 -6.91
CA GLU A 13 -5.71 4.86 -8.15
C GLU A 13 -6.07 5.69 -9.37
N PHE A 14 -7.23 6.36 -9.37
CA PHE A 14 -7.61 7.27 -10.45
C PHE A 14 -6.61 8.42 -10.63
N LYS A 15 -6.13 9.02 -9.53
CA LYS A 15 -5.11 10.09 -9.58
C LYS A 15 -3.77 9.57 -10.10
N ALA A 16 -3.37 8.35 -9.75
CA ALA A 16 -2.16 7.70 -10.25
C ALA A 16 -2.22 7.50 -11.77
N GLN A 17 -3.36 7.02 -12.29
CA GLN A 17 -3.59 6.89 -13.72
C GLN A 17 -3.56 8.24 -14.45
N LEU A 18 -4.12 9.28 -13.82
CA LEU A 18 -4.09 10.64 -14.37
C LEU A 18 -2.67 11.19 -14.42
N LEU A 19 -1.86 10.95 -13.39
CA LEU A 19 -0.45 11.34 -13.36
C LEU A 19 0.34 10.66 -14.48
N ALA A 20 0.15 9.35 -14.70
CA ALA A 20 0.77 8.63 -15.81
C ALA A 20 0.43 9.27 -17.16
N LYS A 21 -0.84 9.63 -17.36
CA LYS A 21 -1.30 10.30 -18.58
C LYS A 21 -0.65 11.68 -18.76
N TYR A 22 -0.58 12.48 -17.70
CA TYR A 22 0.08 13.78 -17.77
C TYR A 22 1.57 13.67 -18.03
N TRP A 23 2.24 12.70 -17.40
CA TRP A 23 3.65 12.44 -17.67
C TRP A 23 3.88 12.04 -19.11
N ASN A 24 3.10 11.12 -19.67
CA ASN A 24 3.25 10.69 -21.07
C ASN A 24 3.07 11.84 -22.07
N ASN A 25 2.09 12.72 -21.82
CA ASN A 25 1.90 13.91 -22.66
C ASN A 25 3.10 14.86 -22.53
N PHE A 26 3.54 15.14 -21.30
CA PHE A 26 4.65 16.03 -21.02
C PHE A 26 5.98 15.51 -21.58
N SER A 27 6.28 14.22 -21.39
CA SER A 27 7.52 13.60 -21.86
C SER A 27 7.57 13.60 -23.38
N THR A 28 6.45 13.36 -24.06
CA THR A 28 6.34 13.46 -25.52
C THR A 28 6.59 14.89 -25.99
N GLU A 29 5.88 15.86 -25.43
CA GLU A 29 6.00 17.28 -25.81
C GLU A 29 7.41 17.80 -25.56
N ILE A 30 8.02 17.50 -24.41
CA ILE A 30 9.34 18.02 -24.08
C ILE A 30 10.45 17.34 -24.87
N SER A 31 10.26 16.08 -25.28
CA SER A 31 11.21 15.37 -26.15
C SER A 31 11.29 15.98 -27.55
N GLU A 32 10.23 16.62 -28.04
CA GLU A 32 10.25 17.36 -29.31
C GLU A 32 11.05 18.67 -29.22
N HIS A 33 11.17 19.23 -28.01
CA HIS A 33 11.83 20.53 -27.77
C HIS A 33 13.25 20.40 -27.21
N LEU A 34 13.64 19.22 -26.75
CA LEU A 34 14.94 18.95 -26.16
C LEU A 34 15.90 18.28 -27.16
N PRO A 35 17.23 18.50 -27.02
CA PRO A 35 18.23 17.75 -27.76
C PRO A 35 18.13 16.24 -27.48
N ASP A 36 18.45 15.42 -28.49
CA ASP A 36 18.42 13.95 -28.40
C ASP A 36 19.28 13.38 -27.25
N THR A 37 20.29 14.15 -26.80
CA THR A 37 21.12 13.81 -25.65
C THR A 37 20.32 13.57 -24.36
N TYR A 38 19.13 14.16 -24.23
CA TYR A 38 18.26 14.02 -23.04
C TYR A 38 17.24 12.88 -23.13
N GLN A 39 17.13 12.22 -24.29
CA GLN A 39 16.24 11.07 -24.46
C GLN A 39 16.49 9.93 -23.45
N PRO A 40 17.75 9.52 -23.15
CA PRO A 40 17.99 8.46 -22.17
C PRO A 40 17.53 8.85 -20.77
N GLU A 41 17.73 10.09 -20.32
CA GLU A 41 17.25 10.55 -19.01
C GLU A 41 15.71 10.58 -18.95
N ILE A 42 15.04 11.03 -20.02
CA ILE A 42 13.56 11.04 -20.07
C ILE A 42 13.00 9.61 -20.05
N GLN A 43 13.64 8.68 -20.75
CA GLN A 43 13.27 7.26 -20.72
C GLN A 43 13.48 6.65 -19.34
N GLU A 44 14.60 6.95 -18.68
CA GLU A 44 14.87 6.46 -17.33
C GLU A 44 13.85 7.00 -16.32
N LEU A 45 13.52 8.30 -16.38
CA LEU A 45 12.50 8.90 -15.53
C LEU A 45 11.12 8.28 -15.78
N SER A 46 10.77 8.02 -17.04
CA SER A 46 9.52 7.38 -17.42
C SER A 46 9.43 5.96 -16.88
N SER A 47 10.51 5.18 -17.00
CA SER A 47 10.58 3.81 -16.47
C SER A 47 10.44 3.80 -14.94
N LYS A 48 11.16 4.68 -14.24
CA LYS A 48 11.09 4.79 -12.77
C LYS A 48 9.70 5.20 -12.29
N LEU A 49 9.04 6.09 -13.02
CA LEU A 49 7.68 6.49 -12.70
C LEU A 49 6.71 5.32 -12.92
N ASP A 50 6.84 4.56 -14.00
CA ASP A 50 6.00 3.40 -14.28
C ASP A 50 6.13 2.33 -13.19
N ASP A 51 7.36 1.99 -12.79
CA ASP A 51 7.63 1.06 -11.69
C ASP A 51 7.00 1.54 -10.38
N ALA A 52 7.17 2.83 -10.04
CA ALA A 52 6.61 3.42 -8.83
C ALA A 52 5.07 3.42 -8.83
N LEU A 53 4.45 3.70 -9.98
CA LEU A 53 3.00 3.69 -10.12
C LEU A 53 2.44 2.27 -10.10
N SER A 54 3.12 1.30 -10.70
CA SER A 54 2.72 -0.11 -10.61
C SER A 54 2.71 -0.58 -9.16
N ASN A 55 3.79 -0.32 -8.41
CA ASN A 55 3.89 -0.67 -7.00
C ASN A 55 2.77 0.00 -6.18
N LEU A 56 2.51 1.29 -6.41
CA LEU A 56 1.43 2.01 -5.75
C LEU A 56 0.06 1.38 -6.03
N VAL A 57 -0.25 1.07 -7.29
CA VAL A 57 -1.53 0.46 -7.68
C VAL A 57 -1.70 -0.92 -7.04
N ASP A 58 -0.63 -1.72 -6.99
CA ASP A 58 -0.66 -3.03 -6.36
C ASP A 58 -0.92 -2.95 -4.85
N GLU A 59 -0.33 -1.98 -4.15
CA GLU A 59 -0.58 -1.71 -2.72
C GLU A 59 -2.00 -1.21 -2.46
N LEU A 60 -2.53 -0.34 -3.33
CA LEU A 60 -3.91 0.18 -3.22
C LEU A 60 -4.96 -0.92 -3.42
N ARG A 61 -4.69 -1.89 -4.31
CA ARG A 61 -5.55 -3.05 -4.57
C ARG A 61 -5.47 -4.11 -3.48
N ASN A 62 -4.34 -4.19 -2.78
CA ASN A 62 -4.10 -5.15 -1.70
C ASN A 62 -3.74 -4.44 -0.39
N PRO A 63 -4.64 -3.60 0.16
CA PRO A 63 -4.31 -2.77 1.31
C PRO A 63 -4.11 -3.63 2.56
N THR A 64 -2.97 -3.45 3.23
CA THR A 64 -2.66 -4.14 4.48
C THR A 64 -3.10 -3.27 5.66
N LEU A 65 -4.05 -3.77 6.47
CA LEU A 65 -4.43 -3.15 7.74
C LEU A 65 -3.66 -3.79 8.88
N THR A 66 -2.67 -3.08 9.43
CA THR A 66 -1.93 -3.54 10.61
C THR A 66 -2.61 -3.08 11.88
N LEU A 67 -3.09 -4.02 12.69
CA LEU A 67 -3.68 -3.75 14.00
C LEU A 67 -2.71 -4.17 15.12
N ALA A 68 -2.22 -3.20 15.88
CA ALA A 68 -1.41 -3.46 17.06
C ALA A 68 -2.27 -3.34 18.34
N THR A 69 -2.53 -4.46 19.01
CA THR A 69 -3.26 -4.48 20.29
C THR A 69 -2.29 -4.46 21.46
N THR A 70 -2.39 -3.46 22.35
CA THR A 70 -1.57 -3.36 23.57
C THR A 70 -2.43 -3.60 24.81
N GLY A 71 -1.82 -3.98 25.93
CA GLY A 71 -2.54 -4.27 27.18
C GLY A 71 -1.81 -5.28 28.07
N THR A 72 -2.11 -5.28 29.36
CA THR A 72 -1.53 -6.21 30.35
C THR A 72 -1.85 -7.67 30.02
N THR A 73 -1.06 -8.62 30.52
CA THR A 73 -1.35 -10.06 30.37
C THR A 73 -2.77 -10.36 30.88
N SER A 74 -3.53 -11.20 30.17
CA SER A 74 -4.95 -11.52 30.47
C SER A 74 -6.01 -10.43 30.17
N SER A 75 -5.64 -9.27 29.61
CA SER A 75 -6.60 -8.21 29.22
C SER A 75 -7.53 -8.55 28.03
N GLY A 76 -7.47 -9.77 27.49
CA GLY A 76 -8.34 -10.19 26.38
C GLY A 76 -7.87 -9.81 24.98
N LYS A 77 -6.58 -9.47 24.80
CA LYS A 77 -5.99 -9.14 23.48
C LYS A 77 -6.21 -10.25 22.44
N SER A 78 -5.88 -11.50 22.76
CA SER A 78 -6.07 -12.64 21.85
C SER A 78 -7.56 -12.89 21.55
N THR A 79 -8.44 -12.64 22.52
CA THR A 79 -9.89 -12.73 22.33
C THR A 79 -10.39 -11.68 21.34
N LEU A 80 -9.90 -10.43 21.42
CA LEU A 80 -10.24 -9.37 20.48
C LEU A 80 -9.75 -9.69 19.07
N VAL A 81 -8.52 -10.19 18.92
CA VAL A 81 -7.99 -10.59 17.61
C VAL A 81 -8.81 -11.73 17.01
N ASN A 82 -9.11 -12.77 17.78
CA ASN A 82 -9.93 -13.90 17.30
C ASN A 82 -11.36 -13.48 16.94
N LEU A 83 -11.95 -12.54 17.68
CA LEU A 83 -13.25 -11.96 17.34
C LEU A 83 -13.19 -11.20 16.01
N LEU A 84 -12.17 -10.37 15.79
CA LEU A 84 -12.00 -9.62 14.54
C LEU A 84 -11.74 -10.55 13.33
N CYS A 85 -11.04 -11.66 13.55
CA CYS A 85 -10.77 -12.66 12.53
C CYS A 85 -11.93 -13.63 12.29
N GLY A 86 -12.93 -13.67 13.18
CA GLY A 86 -14.02 -14.65 13.13
C GLY A 86 -13.58 -16.11 13.32
N ALA A 87 -12.34 -16.32 13.78
CA ALA A 87 -11.70 -17.62 13.95
C ALA A 87 -10.71 -17.56 15.10
N GLU A 88 -10.45 -18.71 15.73
CA GLU A 88 -9.45 -18.82 16.79
C GLU A 88 -8.05 -18.94 16.17
N ILE A 89 -7.47 -17.81 15.77
CA ILE A 89 -6.18 -17.73 15.05
C ILE A 89 -5.00 -17.55 16.00
N VAL A 90 -5.19 -16.81 17.09
CA VAL A 90 -4.17 -16.55 18.10
C VAL A 90 -4.47 -17.38 19.35
N PRO A 91 -3.49 -18.09 19.94
CA PRO A 91 -3.71 -18.83 21.16
C PRO A 91 -4.19 -17.92 22.29
N VAL A 92 -5.34 -18.27 22.88
CA VAL A 92 -5.93 -17.61 24.05
C VAL A 92 -5.44 -18.33 25.31
N ALA A 93 -4.13 -18.34 25.56
CA ALA A 93 -3.57 -18.91 26.78
C ALA A 93 -3.43 -17.82 27.86
N VAL A 94 -3.91 -18.12 29.07
CA VAL A 94 -3.82 -17.27 30.27
C VAL A 94 -2.50 -17.45 31.03
N SER A 95 -1.59 -18.30 30.54
CA SER A 95 -0.28 -18.51 31.16
C SER A 95 0.72 -17.45 30.71
N GLU A 96 1.48 -16.90 31.66
CA GLU A 96 2.55 -15.93 31.44
C GLU A 96 3.57 -16.40 30.39
N MET A 97 3.35 -16.03 29.14
CA MET A 97 4.41 -16.02 28.13
C MET A 97 4.00 -15.01 27.06
N SER A 98 4.64 -13.85 27.07
CA SER A 98 4.54 -12.93 25.95
C SER A 98 5.07 -13.65 24.73
N ALA A 99 4.25 -13.76 23.68
CA ALA A 99 4.69 -14.21 22.37
C ALA A 99 5.80 -13.24 21.89
N GLY A 100 7.04 -13.66 22.02
CA GLY A 100 8.19 -12.94 21.48
C GLY A 100 8.14 -12.97 19.95
N ALA A 101 8.40 -11.83 19.32
CA ALA A 101 8.63 -11.78 17.89
C ALA A 101 9.83 -12.66 17.54
N VAL A 102 9.63 -13.68 16.70
CA VAL A 102 10.73 -14.41 16.08
C VAL A 102 11.07 -13.64 14.81
N THR A 103 12.25 -13.00 14.83
CA THR A 103 12.88 -12.32 13.70
C THR A 103 13.27 -13.28 12.60
#